data_AF-A0A2X2UEK9-F1
#
_entry.id   AF-A0A2X2UEK9-F1
#
_cell.length_a   1.000
_cell.length_b   1.000
_cell.length_c   1.000
_cell.angle_alpha   90.00
_cell.angle_beta   90.00
_cell.angle_gamma   90.00
#
_symmetry.space_group_name_H-M   'P 1'
#
loop_
_entity.id
_entity.type
_entity.pdbx_description
1 polymer ?
#
loop_
_entity_poly.entity_id
_entity_poly.type
_entity_poly.pdbx_seq_one_letter_code
_entity_poly.pdbx_strand_id
1 'polypeptide(L)'
;MEKVKMNKEDREKFATGMKTASPMELLEVAAFIDAFKEKMDPADLKFMHSHMGRRAERLLRNVVENYSFADKPERREVEESGSNNSIFA
;
A
#
# COMPACT_ATOMS: atom_id res chain seq x y z
N MET A 1 -16.26 0.88 28.78
CA MET A 1 -15.88 2.03 27.93
C MET A 1 -16.20 1.63 26.50
N GLU A 2 -16.99 2.43 25.79
CA GLU A 2 -17.37 2.13 24.41
C GLU A 2 -16.15 2.26 23.49
N LYS A 3 -15.91 1.27 22.63
CA LYS A 3 -14.79 1.28 21.68
C LYS A 3 -15.16 2.17 20.49
N VAL A 4 -14.20 2.94 20.00
CA VAL A 4 -14.34 3.72 18.78
C VAL A 4 -14.38 2.77 17.58
N LYS A 5 -15.39 2.93 16.73
CA LYS A 5 -15.59 2.17 15.51
C LYS A 5 -15.41 3.06 14.29
N MET A 6 -14.73 2.55 13.28
CA MET A 6 -14.64 3.19 11.98
C MET A 6 -15.94 2.99 11.23
N ASN A 7 -16.48 4.07 10.67
CA ASN A 7 -17.56 3.93 9.71
C ASN A 7 -17.01 3.48 8.33
N LYS A 8 -17.90 3.30 7.36
CA LYS A 8 -17.52 2.87 6.01
C LYS A 8 -16.54 3.84 5.34
N GLU A 9 -16.80 5.14 5.45
CA GLU A 9 -15.97 6.19 4.85
C GLU A 9 -14.55 6.22 5.46
N ASP A 10 -14.45 6.07 6.78
CA ASP A 10 -13.16 5.99 7.48
C ASP A 10 -12.32 4.82 6.96
N ARG A 11 -12.95 3.64 6.79
CA ARG A 11 -12.27 2.44 6.27
C ARG A 11 -11.79 2.63 4.84
N GLU A 12 -12.61 3.27 3.99
CA GLU A 12 -12.25 3.58 2.60
C GLU A 12 -11.09 4.57 2.52
N LYS A 13 -11.11 5.62 3.34
CA LYS A 13 -10.02 6.60 3.44
C LYS A 13 -8.73 5.94 3.92
N PHE A 14 -8.79 5.12 4.96
CA PHE A 14 -7.62 4.42 5.48
C PHE A 14 -7.03 3.46 4.44
N ALA A 15 -7.87 2.63 3.81
CA ALA A 15 -7.43 1.69 2.77
C ALA A 15 -6.77 2.39 1.58
N THR A 16 -7.31 3.54 1.17
CA THR A 16 -6.78 4.33 0.06
C THR A 16 -5.46 5.00 0.44
N GLY A 17 -5.38 5.65 1.61
CA GLY A 17 -4.14 6.28 2.07
C GLY A 17 -2.99 5.28 2.26
N MET A 18 -3.27 4.10 2.81
CA MET A 18 -2.24 3.07 2.98
C MET A 18 -1.70 2.50 1.67
N LYS A 19 -2.43 2.65 0.55
CA LYS A 19 -1.90 2.23 -0.75
C LYS A 19 -0.75 3.10 -1.21
N THR A 20 -0.55 4.30 -0.71
CA THR A 20 0.50 5.21 -1.19
C THR A 20 1.41 5.72 -0.08
N ALA A 21 1.09 5.43 1.19
CA ALA A 21 1.88 5.85 2.34
C ALA A 21 3.38 5.57 2.16
N SER A 22 4.19 6.59 2.36
CA SER A 22 5.65 6.50 2.46
C SER A 22 6.06 5.68 3.68
N PRO A 23 7.34 5.25 3.77
CA PRO A 23 7.84 4.59 4.97
C PRO A 23 7.61 5.40 6.26
N MET A 24 7.79 6.71 6.21
CA MET A 24 7.60 7.59 7.38
C MET A 24 6.13 7.64 7.80
N GLU A 25 5.21 7.86 6.87
CA GLU A 25 3.77 7.87 7.15
C GLU A 25 3.30 6.53 7.72
N LEU A 26 3.84 5.40 7.23
CA LEU A 26 3.50 4.09 7.75
C LEU A 26 3.94 3.93 9.22
N LEU A 27 5.12 4.43 9.58
CA LEU A 27 5.61 4.42 10.96
C LEU A 27 4.79 5.34 11.88
N GLU A 28 4.40 6.50 11.40
CA GLU A 28 3.53 7.43 12.14
C GLU A 28 2.16 6.79 12.43
N VAL A 29 1.56 6.14 11.44
CA VAL A 29 0.30 5.41 11.63
C VAL A 29 0.46 4.24 12.60
N ALA A 30 1.59 3.53 12.54
CA ALA A 30 1.89 2.46 13.50
C ALA A 30 1.96 2.97 14.94
N ALA A 31 2.66 4.08 15.15
CA ALA A 31 2.76 4.71 16.46
C ALA A 31 1.39 5.19 16.98
N PHE A 32 0.58 5.78 16.10
CA PHE A 32 -0.79 6.17 16.43
C PHE A 32 -1.64 4.97 16.87
N ILE A 33 -1.66 3.88 16.08
CA ILE A 33 -2.46 2.70 16.41
C ILE A 33 -2.00 2.10 17.73
N ASP A 34 -0.69 1.99 17.99
CA ASP A 34 -0.19 1.42 19.23
C ASP A 34 -0.61 2.25 20.47
N ALA A 35 -0.56 3.58 20.35
CA ALA A 35 -0.99 4.50 21.41
C ALA A 35 -2.50 4.43 21.72
N PHE A 36 -3.33 4.05 20.74
CA PHE A 36 -4.80 4.10 20.85
C PHE A 36 -5.51 2.75 20.74
N LYS A 37 -4.79 1.63 20.56
CA LYS A 37 -5.37 0.30 20.35
C LYS A 37 -6.38 -0.12 21.41
N GLU A 38 -6.15 0.24 22.68
CA GLU A 38 -7.06 -0.07 23.78
C GLU A 38 -8.41 0.65 23.69
N LYS A 39 -8.56 1.65 22.81
CA LYS A 39 -9.82 2.37 22.59
C LYS A 39 -10.51 1.97 21.28
N MET A 40 -9.86 1.20 20.42
CA MET A 40 -10.37 0.83 19.10
C MET A 40 -11.11 -0.51 19.11
N ASP A 41 -12.07 -0.65 18.19
CA ASP A 41 -12.72 -1.93 17.93
C ASP A 41 -11.73 -2.97 17.40
N PRO A 42 -11.74 -4.23 17.91
CA PRO A 42 -10.80 -5.26 17.47
C PRO A 42 -10.86 -5.60 15.98
N ALA A 43 -12.05 -5.51 15.35
CA ALA A 43 -12.19 -5.78 13.92
C ALA A 43 -11.56 -4.66 13.08
N ASP A 44 -11.68 -3.41 13.53
CA ASP A 44 -11.01 -2.27 12.89
C ASP A 44 -9.49 -2.33 13.08
N LEU A 45 -9.00 -2.72 14.25
CA LEU A 45 -7.57 -2.96 14.48
C LEU A 45 -7.01 -4.01 13.53
N LYS A 46 -7.71 -5.14 13.40
CA LYS A 46 -7.32 -6.20 12.45
C LYS A 46 -7.32 -5.69 11.01
N PHE A 47 -8.32 -4.90 10.63
CA PHE A 47 -8.40 -4.27 9.32
C PHE A 47 -7.19 -3.35 9.06
N MET A 48 -6.88 -2.45 9.99
CA MET A 48 -5.76 -1.51 9.86
C MET A 48 -4.43 -2.24 9.75
N HIS A 49 -4.16 -3.22 10.63
CA HIS A 49 -2.94 -4.03 10.57
C HIS A 49 -2.80 -4.80 9.26
N SER A 50 -3.91 -5.33 8.69
CA SER A 50 -3.86 -6.01 7.40
C SER A 50 -3.44 -5.08 6.26
N HIS A 51 -3.92 -3.83 6.23
CA HIS A 51 -3.56 -2.87 5.19
C HIS A 51 -2.12 -2.37 5.36
N MET A 52 -1.72 -2.09 6.60
CA MET A 52 -0.34 -1.71 6.91
C MET A 52 0.65 -2.81 6.58
N GLY A 53 0.35 -4.07 6.93
CA GLY A 53 1.22 -5.21 6.63
C GLY A 53 1.46 -5.38 5.12
N ARG A 54 0.40 -5.27 4.31
CA ARG A 54 0.53 -5.29 2.84
C ARG A 54 1.39 -4.14 2.31
N ARG A 55 1.26 -2.94 2.89
CA ARG A 55 2.09 -1.80 2.49
C ARG A 55 3.55 -2.00 2.91
N ALA A 56 3.81 -2.45 4.12
CA ALA A 56 5.13 -2.76 4.63
C ALA A 56 5.83 -3.81 3.75
N GLU A 57 5.13 -4.90 3.43
CA GLU A 57 5.62 -5.94 2.53
C GLU A 57 6.01 -5.36 1.17
N ARG A 58 5.17 -4.51 0.57
CA ARG A 58 5.47 -3.89 -0.73
C ARG A 58 6.67 -2.96 -0.65
N LEU A 59 6.77 -2.13 0.38
CA LEU A 59 7.92 -1.25 0.61
C LEU A 59 9.22 -2.05 0.75
N LEU A 60 9.21 -3.11 1.54
CA LEU A 60 10.37 -3.98 1.75
C LEU A 60 10.77 -4.71 0.47
N ARG A 61 9.79 -5.24 -0.28
CA ARG A 61 10.02 -5.85 -1.59
C ARG A 61 10.66 -4.86 -2.57
N ASN A 62 10.18 -3.61 -2.62
CA ASN A 62 10.77 -2.59 -3.49
C ASN A 62 12.24 -2.35 -3.14
N VAL A 63 12.60 -2.34 -1.85
CA VAL A 63 13.98 -2.20 -1.40
C VAL A 63 14.84 -3.39 -1.81
N VAL A 64 14.34 -4.61 -1.62
CA VAL A 64 15.09 -5.82 -1.99
C VAL A 64 15.32 -5.91 -3.50
N GLU A 65 14.32 -5.56 -4.30
CA GLU A 65 14.40 -5.67 -5.76
C GLU A 65 15.11 -4.48 -6.43
N ASN A 66 15.04 -3.29 -5.85
CA ASN A 66 15.42 -2.05 -6.55
C ASN A 66 16.24 -1.07 -5.69
N TYR A 67 16.63 -1.46 -4.48
CA TYR A 67 17.36 -0.61 -3.53
C TYR A 67 16.65 0.73 -3.24
N SER A 68 15.32 0.77 -3.36
CA SER A 68 14.49 1.97 -3.21
C SER A 68 13.10 1.63 -2.67
N PHE A 69 12.51 2.52 -1.89
CA PHE A 69 11.12 2.40 -1.42
C PHE A 69 10.08 2.82 -2.47
N ALA A 70 10.51 3.47 -3.57
CA ALA A 70 9.61 3.97 -4.59
C ALA A 70 8.79 2.83 -5.21
N ASP A 71 7.49 3.06 -5.39
CA ASP A 71 6.64 2.15 -6.13
C ASP A 71 7.01 2.20 -7.62
N LYS A 72 7.06 1.03 -8.26
CA LYS A 72 7.28 0.96 -9.71
C LYS A 72 6.06 1.57 -10.41
N PRO A 73 6.22 2.39 -11.47
CA PRO A 73 5.12 2.60 -12.40
C PRO A 73 4.71 1.22 -12.94
N GLU A 74 3.41 0.94 -12.99
CA GLU A 74 2.91 -0.27 -13.65
C GLU A 74 3.55 -0.34 -15.04
N ARG A 75 4.27 -1.45 -15.31
CA ARG A 75 4.78 -1.71 -16.64
C ARG A 75 3.56 -1.79 -17.56
N ARG A 76 3.30 -0.73 -18.33
CA ARG A 76 2.49 -0.86 -19.54
C ARG A 76 3.33 -1.70 -20.48
N GLU A 77 2.89 -2.92 -20.74
CA GLU A 77 3.46 -3.74 -21.80
C GLU A 77 3.38 -2.91 -23.08
N VAL A 78 4.54 -2.51 -23.60
CA VAL A 78 4.60 -1.91 -24.93
C VAL A 78 4.47 -3.11 -25.86
N GLU A 79 3.30 -3.24 -26.49
CA GLU A 79 3.13 -4.13 -27.63
C GLU A 79 4.10 -3.66 -28.73
N GLU A 80 5.26 -4.30 -28.84
CA GLU A 80 6.11 -4.20 -30.02
C GLU A 80 5.39 -4.92 -31.18
N SER A 81 4.50 -4.21 -31.86
CA SER A 81 4.03 -4.63 -33.18
C SER A 81 5.22 -4.53 -34.13
N GLY A 82 5.73 -5.69 -34.55
CA GLY A 82 6.97 -5.87 -35.30
C GLY A 82 7.13 -4.97 -36.53
N SER A 83 8.37 -4.51 -36.68
CA SER A 83 8.95 -4.00 -37.91
C SER A 83 8.93 -5.09 -38.99
N ASN A 84 8.01 -4.99 -39.96
CA ASN A 84 8.12 -5.73 -41.21
C ASN A 84 9.10 -4.99 -42.13
N ASN A 85 10.36 -5.42 -42.09
CA ASN A 85 11.30 -5.18 -43.17
C ASN A 85 10.85 -5.97 -44.41
N SER A 86 10.26 -5.28 -45.38
CA SER A 86 10.06 -5.79 -46.75
C SER A 86 11.02 -5.05 -47.68
N ILE A 87 12.26 -5.54 -47.74
CA ILE A 87 13.16 -5.30 -48.87
C ILE A 87 13.48 -6.68 -49.43
N PHE A 88 13.32 -6.83 -50.75
CA PHE A 88 13.55 -7.99 -51.63
C PHE A 88 12.41 -8.99 -51.81
N ALA A 89 11.61 -8.81 -52.87
CA ALA A 89 11.69 -9.61 -54.11
C ALA A 89 10.83 -8.96 -55.20
#